data_AF-A0A9D6JX13-F1
#
_entry.id   AF-A0A9D6JX13-F1
#
_cell.length_a   1.000
_cell.length_b   1.000
_cell.length_c   1.000
_cell.angle_alpha   90.00
_cell.angle_beta   90.00
_cell.angle_gamma   90.00
#
_symmetry.space_group_name_H-M   'P 1'
#
loop_
_entity.id
_entity.type
_entity.pdbx_description
1 polymer ?
#
loop_
_entity_poly.entity_id
_entity_poly.type
_entity_poly.pdbx_seq_one_letter_code
_entity_poly.pdbx_strand_id
1 'polypeptide(L)'
;RRHYLGIVRDEIRLWPQQPHETALLLLKPVVARPQLLTSTFHLTQGAVEISMADWVRAGKEERLIVELEKAGVRFGELLFSVPDSYHVGETRVKGRRQRPRRVASGIIALGFTLRDRARVELIFHRD
;
A
#
# COMPACT_ATOMS: atom_id res chain seq x y z
N ARG A 1 13.83 -11.06 5.58
CA ARG A 1 13.77 -9.68 5.04
C ARG A 1 12.70 -9.64 3.95
N ARG A 2 11.75 -8.70 3.98
CA ARG A 2 10.73 -8.58 2.92
C ARG A 2 11.30 -7.84 1.71
N HIS A 3 11.07 -8.35 0.51
CA HIS A 3 11.46 -7.69 -0.73
C HIS A 3 10.24 -7.55 -1.64
N TYR A 4 9.97 -6.33 -2.10
CA TYR A 4 8.88 -6.07 -3.04
C TYR A 4 9.46 -6.02 -4.45
N LEU A 5 9.06 -6.97 -5.30
CA LEU A 5 9.51 -7.03 -6.69
C LEU A 5 8.75 -6.04 -7.60
N GLY A 6 7.62 -5.52 -7.11
CA GLY A 6 6.79 -4.55 -7.84
C GLY A 6 5.88 -5.20 -8.86
N ILE A 7 5.47 -4.41 -9.86
CA ILE A 7 4.76 -4.91 -11.05
C ILE A 7 5.79 -5.55 -11.98
N VAL A 8 5.54 -6.83 -12.31
CA VAL A 8 6.38 -7.66 -13.17
C VAL A 8 5.52 -8.20 -14.32
N ARG A 9 6.14 -8.42 -15.48
CA ARG A 9 5.51 -9.01 -16.67
C ARG A 9 6.33 -10.21 -17.10
N ASP A 10 5.64 -11.26 -17.55
CA ASP A 10 6.17 -12.49 -18.16
C ASP A 10 7.03 -13.39 -17.26
N GLU A 11 8.03 -12.83 -16.57
CA GLU A 11 8.96 -13.57 -15.73
C GLU A 11 9.19 -12.93 -14.36
N ILE A 12 9.54 -13.75 -13.37
CA ILE A 12 9.98 -13.32 -12.04
C ILE A 12 11.38 -13.86 -11.81
N ARG A 13 12.36 -12.96 -11.68
CA ARG A 13 13.73 -13.34 -11.34
C ARG A 13 13.90 -13.38 -9.83
N LEU A 14 14.22 -14.57 -9.32
CA LEU A 14 14.57 -14.78 -7.92
C LEU A 14 16.09 -14.71 -7.73
N TRP A 15 16.53 -14.31 -6.54
CA TRP A 15 17.95 -14.38 -6.20
C TRP A 15 18.39 -15.85 -6.13
N PRO A 16 19.68 -16.13 -6.42
CA PRO A 16 20.24 -17.46 -6.24
C PRO A 16 19.91 -18.01 -4.85
N GLN A 17 19.29 -19.19 -4.81
CA GLN A 17 18.91 -19.87 -3.59
C GLN A 17 20.03 -20.83 -3.17
N GLN A 18 20.31 -20.91 -1.87
CA GLN A 18 21.23 -21.91 -1.34
C GLN A 18 20.58 -23.31 -1.34
N PRO A 19 21.39 -24.40 -1.30
CA PRO A 19 20.84 -25.72 -1.05
C PRO A 19 19.93 -25.73 0.18
N HIS A 20 18.73 -26.29 0.03
CA HIS A 20 17.69 -26.37 1.07
C HIS A 20 17.04 -25.02 1.48
N GLU A 21 17.26 -23.94 0.73
CA GLU A 21 16.51 -22.68 0.91
C GLU A 21 15.10 -22.76 0.29
N THR A 22 14.15 -22.04 0.86
CA THR A 22 12.78 -21.90 0.33
C THR A 22 12.42 -20.43 0.21
N ALA A 23 12.06 -20.00 -1.00
CA ALA A 23 11.48 -18.69 -1.25
C ALA A 23 9.95 -18.76 -1.24
N LEU A 24 9.30 -17.87 -0.47
CA LEU A 24 7.86 -17.69 -0.51
C LEU A 24 7.50 -16.44 -1.32
N LEU A 25 6.65 -16.62 -2.33
CA LEU A 25 6.16 -15.55 -3.19
C LEU A 25 4.68 -15.30 -2.95
N LEU A 26 4.30 -14.03 -2.83
CA LEU A 26 2.91 -13.58 -2.88
C LEU A 26 2.68 -12.88 -4.21
N LEU A 27 1.90 -13.51 -5.09
CA LEU A 27 1.49 -12.95 -6.36
C LEU A 27 0.04 -12.46 -6.26
N LYS A 28 -0.21 -11.28 -6.80
CA LYS A 28 -1.56 -10.70 -6.91
C LYS A 28 -1.73 -10.17 -8.32
N PRO A 29 -2.88 -10.39 -8.98
CA PRO A 29 -3.12 -9.83 -10.30
C PRO A 29 -3.06 -8.31 -10.23
N VAL A 30 -2.49 -7.69 -11.26
CA VAL A 30 -2.57 -6.24 -11.42
C VAL A 30 -4.02 -5.89 -11.73
N VAL A 31 -4.58 -4.96 -10.98
CA VAL A 31 -5.92 -4.44 -11.19
C VAL A 31 -5.86 -3.11 -11.95
N ALA A 32 -6.96 -2.74 -12.61
CA ALA A 32 -7.01 -1.54 -13.44
C ALA A 32 -6.97 -0.20 -12.69
N ARG A 33 -6.98 -0.21 -11.34
CA ARG A 33 -6.94 0.99 -10.50
C ARG A 33 -6.00 0.79 -9.31
N PRO A 34 -5.47 1.86 -8.70
CA PRO A 34 -4.66 1.74 -7.50
C PRO A 34 -5.39 0.98 -6.37
N GLN A 35 -4.66 0.31 -5.51
CA GLN A 35 -5.23 -0.48 -4.40
C GLN A 35 -4.34 -0.45 -3.18
N LEU A 36 -4.96 -0.61 -2.01
CA LEU A 36 -4.26 -0.95 -0.78
C LEU A 36 -3.71 -2.38 -0.91
N LEU A 37 -2.39 -2.51 -0.97
CA LEU A 37 -1.70 -3.78 -1.12
C LEU A 37 -1.65 -4.53 0.22
N THR A 38 -1.14 -3.84 1.25
CA THR A 38 -1.00 -4.37 2.61
C THR A 38 -0.75 -3.25 3.62
N SER A 39 -0.79 -3.62 4.90
CA SER A 39 -0.49 -2.80 6.07
C SER A 39 0.63 -3.49 6.86
N THR A 40 1.44 -2.75 7.61
CA THR A 40 2.37 -3.36 8.59
C THR A 40 1.86 -3.25 10.02
N PHE A 41 0.64 -2.76 10.22
CA PHE A 41 0.04 -2.68 11.54
C PHE A 41 -0.36 -4.06 12.08
N HIS A 42 -0.37 -5.09 11.20
CA HIS A 42 -0.87 -6.46 11.42
C HIS A 42 -0.30 -7.08 12.67
N LEU A 43 -1.09 -7.11 13.73
CA LEU A 43 -0.91 -7.99 14.88
C LEU A 43 -2.28 -8.27 15.51
N THR A 44 -2.67 -9.55 15.42
CA THR A 44 -3.63 -10.33 16.24
C THR A 44 -5.02 -10.67 15.68
N GLN A 45 -5.40 -11.93 15.98
CA GLN A 45 -6.68 -12.63 15.75
C GLN A 45 -7.87 -11.94 16.47
N GLY A 46 -8.16 -10.68 16.15
CA GLY A 46 -9.30 -9.97 16.74
C GLY A 46 -9.37 -8.45 16.55
N ALA A 47 -8.42 -7.81 15.87
CA ALA A 47 -8.45 -6.36 15.64
C ALA A 47 -8.51 -6.03 14.14
N VAL A 48 -9.61 -5.43 13.69
CA VAL A 48 -9.76 -4.88 12.35
C VAL A 48 -8.84 -3.67 12.21
N GLU A 49 -7.82 -3.76 11.35
CA GLU A 49 -6.82 -2.69 11.18
C GLU A 49 -7.11 -1.71 10.05
N ILE A 50 -8.03 -2.09 9.17
CA ILE A 50 -8.55 -1.27 8.08
C ILE A 50 -10.06 -1.30 8.27
N SER A 51 -10.61 -0.22 8.82
CA SER A 51 -12.06 -0.07 8.99
C SER A 51 -12.74 0.32 7.68
N MET A 52 -12.02 0.97 6.76
CA MET A 52 -12.54 1.41 5.46
C MET A 52 -11.42 1.51 4.42
N ALA A 53 -11.74 1.20 3.16
CA ALA A 53 -10.85 1.39 2.01
C ALA A 53 -11.66 1.72 0.76
N ASP A 54 -12.04 3.00 0.63
CA ASP A 54 -13.03 3.43 -0.36
C ASP A 54 -12.41 4.23 -1.50
N TRP A 55 -12.93 3.95 -2.69
CA TRP A 55 -12.65 4.70 -3.90
C TRP A 55 -13.73 5.75 -4.10
N VAL A 56 -13.32 7.01 -4.10
CA VAL A 56 -14.19 8.16 -4.37
C VAL A 56 -13.75 8.83 -5.65
N ARG A 57 -14.68 9.04 -6.58
CA ARG A 57 -14.42 9.77 -7.82
C ARG A 57 -15.15 11.10 -7.78
N ALA A 58 -14.40 12.19 -7.94
CA ALA A 58 -14.94 13.55 -8.01
C ALA A 58 -14.42 14.21 -9.30
N GLY A 59 -15.23 14.17 -10.36
CA GLY A 59 -14.83 14.66 -11.68
C GLY A 59 -13.67 13.85 -12.28
N LYS A 60 -12.54 14.52 -12.54
CA LYS A 60 -11.31 13.91 -13.07
C LYS A 60 -10.37 13.39 -11.98
N GLU A 61 -10.64 13.70 -10.72
CA GLU A 61 -9.84 13.20 -9.61
C GLU A 61 -10.41 11.89 -9.07
N GLU A 62 -9.52 10.93 -8.85
CA GLU A 62 -9.86 9.70 -8.16
C GLU A 62 -9.09 9.64 -6.85
N ARG A 63 -9.78 9.29 -5.77
CA ARG A 63 -9.24 9.27 -4.41
C ARG A 63 -9.42 7.90 -3.78
N LEU A 64 -8.36 7.39 -3.17
CA LEU A 64 -8.44 6.27 -2.22
C LEU A 64 -8.38 6.81 -0.80
N ILE A 65 -9.41 6.52 -0.02
CA ILE A 65 -9.50 6.86 1.39
C ILE A 65 -9.38 5.57 2.18
N VAL A 66 -8.37 5.49 3.05
CA VAL A 66 -8.18 4.35 3.95
C VAL A 66 -8.32 4.84 5.38
N GLU A 67 -9.21 4.22 6.13
CA GLU A 67 -9.33 4.42 7.57
C GLU A 67 -8.86 3.17 8.30
N LEU A 68 -8.11 3.42 9.38
CA LEU A 68 -7.46 2.42 10.18
C LEU A 68 -7.84 2.63 11.62
N GLU A 69 -8.11 1.54 12.31
CA GLU A 69 -8.37 1.52 13.74
C GLU A 69 -7.52 0.43 14.38
N LYS A 70 -6.86 0.75 15.48
CA LYS A 70 -6.11 -0.22 16.28
C LYS A 70 -5.84 0.38 17.64
N ALA A 71 -6.24 -0.32 18.70
CA ALA A 71 -5.93 0.11 20.06
C ALA A 71 -4.41 0.31 20.24
N GLY A 72 -4.05 1.45 20.84
CA GLY A 72 -2.67 1.76 21.21
C GLY A 72 -1.89 2.53 20.15
N VAL A 73 -0.57 2.60 20.36
CA VAL A 73 0.35 3.42 19.56
C VAL A 73 1.38 2.54 18.88
N ARG A 74 1.43 2.58 17.54
CA ARG A 74 2.39 1.80 16.76
C ARG A 74 2.83 2.56 15.52
N PHE A 75 4.12 2.48 15.19
CA PHE A 75 4.61 2.91 13.88
C PHE A 75 4.48 1.78 12.86
N GLY A 76 4.07 2.12 11.64
CA GLY A 76 3.92 1.18 10.55
C GLY A 76 3.78 1.89 9.22
N GLU A 77 3.51 1.11 8.17
CA GLU A 77 3.37 1.57 6.81
C GLU A 77 2.11 0.98 6.17
N LEU A 78 1.46 1.78 5.33
CA LEU A 78 0.54 1.27 4.31
C LEU A 78 1.26 1.22 2.98
N LEU A 79 1.04 0.14 2.24
CA LEU A 79 1.58 -0.05 0.91
C LEU A 79 0.45 -0.07 -0.11
N PHE A 80 0.68 0.59 -1.23
CA PHE A 80 -0.31 0.69 -2.30
C PHE A 80 0.30 0.22 -3.61
N SER A 81 -0.47 -0.55 -4.38
CA SER A 81 -0.18 -0.82 -5.79
C SER A 81 -0.77 0.28 -6.64
N VAL A 82 0.01 0.80 -7.59
CA VAL A 82 -0.35 1.87 -8.52
C VAL A 82 -0.03 1.36 -9.92
N PRO A 83 -1.04 1.05 -10.75
CA PRO A 83 -0.85 0.63 -12.14
C PRO A 83 -0.19 1.73 -12.98
N ASP A 84 0.43 1.35 -14.09
CA ASP A 84 1.17 2.26 -14.98
C ASP A 84 0.31 3.42 -15.53
N SER A 85 -1.01 3.23 -15.65
CA SER A 85 -1.95 4.25 -16.15
C SER A 85 -2.34 5.31 -15.11
N TYR A 86 -1.66 5.34 -13.96
CA TYR A 86 -1.96 6.23 -12.85
C TYR A 86 -0.69 6.85 -12.28
N HIS A 87 -0.85 8.08 -11.79
CA HIS A 87 0.16 8.76 -10.97
C HIS A 87 -0.43 9.20 -9.65
N VAL A 88 0.43 9.21 -8.64
CA VAL A 88 0.07 9.72 -7.31
C VAL A 88 0.24 11.24 -7.33
N GLY A 89 -0.85 11.96 -7.12
CA GLY A 89 -0.86 13.41 -6.93
C GLY A 89 -0.50 13.76 -5.49
N GLU A 90 -1.49 14.19 -4.72
CA GLU A 90 -1.32 14.48 -3.29
C GLU A 90 -1.59 13.24 -2.43
N THR A 91 -0.80 13.05 -1.36
CA THR A 91 -1.16 12.13 -0.29
C THR A 91 -1.20 12.84 1.05
N ARG A 92 -2.15 12.46 1.90
CA ARG A 92 -2.34 13.00 3.24
C ARG A 92 -2.44 11.88 4.26
N VAL A 93 -1.78 12.06 5.39
CA VAL A 93 -1.90 11.19 6.57
C VAL A 93 -2.35 12.05 7.73
N LYS A 94 -3.51 11.73 8.31
CA LYS A 94 -4.12 12.52 9.41
C LYS A 94 -4.23 14.01 9.02
N GLY A 95 -4.67 14.27 7.79
CA GLY A 95 -4.83 15.61 7.21
C GLY A 95 -3.54 16.31 6.78
N ARG A 96 -2.36 15.81 7.16
CA ARG A 96 -1.07 16.40 6.81
C ARG A 96 -0.55 15.83 5.50
N ARG A 97 -0.12 16.71 4.59
CA ARG A 97 0.50 16.31 3.33
C ARG A 97 1.78 15.53 3.62
N GLN A 98 1.93 14.38 2.97
CA GLN A 98 3.10 13.53 3.08
C GLN A 98 3.54 13.11 1.67
N ARG A 99 4.84 12.91 1.47
CA ARG A 99 5.35 12.35 0.21
C ARG A 99 5.42 10.82 0.35
N PRO A 100 4.79 10.05 -0.56
CA PRO A 100 4.93 8.61 -0.54
C PRO A 100 6.34 8.20 -0.95
N ARG A 101 6.84 7.12 -0.35
CA ARG A 101 8.12 6.51 -0.73
C ARG A 101 7.87 5.43 -1.77
N ARG A 102 8.57 5.47 -2.90
CA ARG A 102 8.57 4.36 -3.86
C ARG A 102 9.33 3.18 -3.25
N VAL A 103 8.70 2.02 -3.17
CA VAL A 103 9.30 0.80 -2.62
C VAL A 103 9.78 -0.13 -3.73
N ALA A 104 9.01 -0.18 -4.82
CA ALA A 104 9.32 -0.96 -6.02
C ALA A 104 8.60 -0.32 -7.22
N SER A 105 8.72 -0.92 -8.41
CA SER A 105 7.90 -0.49 -9.55
C SER A 105 6.41 -0.68 -9.26
N GLY A 106 5.60 0.35 -9.49
CA GLY A 106 4.17 0.33 -9.19
C GLY A 106 3.79 0.17 -7.71
N ILE A 107 4.74 0.24 -6.76
CA ILE A 107 4.45 0.12 -5.32
C ILE A 107 4.99 1.32 -4.56
N ILE A 108 4.10 1.96 -3.81
CA ILE A 108 4.43 3.07 -2.91
C ILE A 108 4.10 2.72 -1.45
N ALA A 109 4.75 3.40 -0.51
CA ALA A 109 4.49 3.29 0.92
C ALA A 109 4.29 4.65 1.59
N LEU A 110 3.40 4.68 2.59
CA LEU A 110 3.20 5.78 3.51
C LEU A 110 3.40 5.28 4.94
N GLY A 111 4.48 5.74 5.58
CA GLY A 111 4.80 5.41 6.96
C GLY A 111 4.24 6.43 7.94
N PHE A 112 3.64 5.97 9.04
CA PHE A 112 3.12 6.84 10.10
C PHE A 112 2.93 6.11 11.43
N THR A 113 2.84 6.89 12.50
CA THR A 113 2.44 6.38 13.81
C THR A 113 0.91 6.39 13.91
N LEU A 114 0.31 5.21 13.97
CA LEU A 114 -1.10 5.01 14.29
C LEU A 114 -1.28 5.22 15.82
N ARG A 115 -2.30 5.99 16.18
CA ARG A 115 -2.69 6.29 17.57
C ARG A 115 -4.19 6.13 17.62
N ASP A 116 -4.66 4.93 17.97
CA ASP A 116 -6.06 4.49 17.96
C ASP A 116 -6.73 4.49 16.58
N ARG A 117 -6.70 5.61 15.85
CA ARG A 117 -7.22 5.76 14.50
C ARG A 117 -6.31 6.58 13.58
N ALA A 118 -6.42 6.35 12.28
CA ALA A 118 -5.82 7.20 11.26
C ALA A 118 -6.64 7.18 9.98
N ARG A 119 -6.63 8.31 9.28
CA ARG A 119 -7.14 8.44 7.93
C ARG A 119 -5.99 8.76 6.98
N VAL A 120 -5.92 8.01 5.89
CA VAL A 120 -4.94 8.18 4.82
C VAL A 120 -5.71 8.44 3.53
N GLU A 121 -5.34 9.50 2.83
CA GLU A 121 -5.96 9.89 1.57
C GLU A 121 -4.89 9.96 0.48
N LEU A 122 -5.16 9.32 -0.66
CA LEU A 122 -4.31 9.37 -1.83
C LEU A 122 -5.15 9.86 -3.01
N ILE A 123 -4.71 10.95 -3.63
CA ILE A 123 -5.28 11.45 -4.88
C ILE A 123 -4.46 10.87 -6.03
N PHE A 124 -5.15 10.37 -7.04
CA PHE A 124 -4.56 9.83 -8.25
C PHE A 124 -5.08 10.58 -9.47
N HIS A 125 -4.19 10.68 -10.45
CA HIS A 125 -4.49 11.17 -11.79
C HIS A 125 -4.27 10.02 -12.76
N ARG A 126 -5.17 9.91 -13.74
CA ARG A 126 -5.08 8.93 -14.81
C ARG A 126 -4.46 9.58 -16.04
N ASP A 127 -3.55 8.87 -16.68
CA ASP A 127 -3.01 9.20 -18.02
C ASP A 127 -4.11 9.28 -19.09
#